data_AF-A0A2T7NYE9-F1
#
_entry.id   AF-A0A2T7NYE9-F1
#
_cell.length_a   1.000
_cell.length_b   1.000
_cell.length_c   1.000
_cell.angle_alpha   90.00
_cell.angle_beta   90.00
_cell.angle_gamma   90.00
#
_symmetry.space_group_name_H-M   'P 1'
#
loop_
_entity.id
_entity.type
_entity.pdbx_description
1 polymer ?
#
loop_
_entity_poly.entity_id
_entity_poly.type
_entity_poly.pdbx_seq_one_letter_code
_entity_poly.pdbx_strand_id
1 'polypeptide(L)'
;MDSEAVGDTLVELWISYNNIEKLKGINVLKKLEVLLMSNNQVKDWSEFGKLADLPSLKELLFVGNPLEEKHSAEGDWRDQVAGKLKKLKKLDGVPVVREEEEDEQEA
;
A
#
# COMPACT_ATOMS: atom_id res chain seq x y z
N MET A 1 16.02 -6.50 -20.74
CA MET A 1 15.84 -7.03 -19.39
C MET A 1 14.37 -6.92 -19.11
N ASP A 2 13.67 -8.03 -19.27
CA ASP A 2 12.21 -8.10 -19.27
C ASP A 2 11.67 -7.70 -17.90
N SER A 3 11.00 -6.56 -17.82
CA SER A 3 10.30 -6.10 -16.62
C SER A 3 9.21 -7.10 -16.17
N GLU A 4 8.81 -8.01 -17.05
CA GLU A 4 7.85 -9.10 -16.79
C GLU A 4 8.37 -10.09 -15.74
N ALA A 5 9.67 -10.40 -15.70
CA ALA A 5 10.20 -11.39 -14.76
C ALA A 5 10.15 -10.95 -13.29
N VAL A 6 10.26 -9.63 -13.03
CA VAL A 6 10.26 -9.08 -11.66
C VAL A 6 8.85 -8.86 -11.14
N GLY A 7 7.91 -8.44 -11.99
CA GLY A 7 6.51 -8.22 -11.59
C GLY A 7 5.85 -9.45 -10.99
N ASP A 8 6.19 -10.62 -11.52
CA ASP A 8 5.64 -11.91 -11.11
C ASP A 8 6.39 -12.59 -9.96
N THR A 9 7.45 -11.97 -9.43
CA THR A 9 8.30 -12.59 -8.38
C THR A 9 8.57 -11.69 -7.18
N LEU A 10 8.48 -10.36 -7.33
CA LEU A 10 8.78 -9.43 -6.24
C LEU A 10 7.71 -9.48 -5.14
N VAL A 11 8.15 -9.80 -3.91
CA VAL A 11 7.29 -9.93 -2.72
C VAL A 11 7.44 -8.76 -1.77
N GLU A 12 8.65 -8.20 -1.64
CA GLU A 12 8.93 -7.06 -0.77
C GLU A 12 9.63 -5.96 -1.56
N LEU A 13 9.21 -4.71 -1.35
CA LEU A 13 9.81 -3.54 -1.99
C LEU A 13 10.03 -2.43 -0.97
N TRP A 14 11.29 -2.03 -0.80
CA TRP A 14 11.69 -0.98 0.14
C TRP A 14 12.23 0.22 -0.64
N ILE A 15 11.47 1.30 -0.63
CA ILE A 15 11.69 2.50 -1.44
C ILE A 15 11.45 3.77 -0.63
N SER A 16 11.63 3.72 0.70
CA SER A 16 11.59 4.90 1.55
C SER A 16 12.66 5.93 1.16
N TYR A 17 12.38 7.22 1.37
CA TYR A 17 13.32 8.33 1.12
C TYR A 17 13.79 8.46 -0.35
N ASN A 18 12.86 8.34 -1.31
CA ASN A 18 13.18 8.42 -2.75
C ASN A 18 12.42 9.52 -3.51
N ASN A 19 11.78 10.47 -2.82
CA ASN A 19 11.04 11.58 -3.43
C ASN A 19 9.96 11.13 -4.44
N ILE A 20 9.36 9.96 -4.24
CA ILE A 20 8.38 9.40 -5.18
C ILE A 20 7.06 10.15 -5.05
N GLU A 21 6.64 10.81 -6.13
CA GLU A 21 5.34 11.49 -6.19
C GLU A 21 4.25 10.62 -6.83
N LYS A 22 4.63 9.71 -7.73
CA LYS A 22 3.72 8.95 -8.58
C LYS A 22 4.01 7.45 -8.54
N LEU A 23 2.94 6.66 -8.45
CA LEU A 23 2.99 5.20 -8.37
C LEU A 23 2.73 4.56 -9.75
N LYS A 24 3.26 5.15 -10.82
CA LYS A 24 3.11 4.61 -12.17
C LYS A 24 3.79 3.24 -12.27
N GLY A 25 3.06 2.25 -12.75
CA GLY A 25 3.59 0.91 -12.98
C GLY A 25 3.63 0.01 -11.74
N ILE A 26 3.23 0.51 -10.56
CA ILE A 26 3.19 -0.32 -9.34
C ILE A 26 2.28 -1.55 -9.54
N ASN A 27 1.23 -1.40 -10.33
CA ASN A 27 0.21 -2.40 -10.64
C ASN A 27 0.75 -3.67 -11.32
N VAL A 28 1.98 -3.67 -11.84
CA VAL A 28 2.61 -4.88 -12.41
C VAL A 28 3.15 -5.83 -11.34
N LEU A 29 3.33 -5.36 -10.10
CA LEU A 29 3.91 -6.13 -8.99
C LEU A 29 2.85 -7.00 -8.31
N LYS A 30 2.29 -7.98 -9.03
CA LYS A 30 1.12 -8.76 -8.59
C LYS A 30 1.37 -9.62 -7.35
N LYS A 31 2.63 -9.97 -7.07
CA LYS A 31 3.02 -10.72 -5.88
C LYS A 31 3.52 -9.86 -4.71
N LEU A 32 3.48 -8.54 -4.83
CA LEU A 32 3.96 -7.65 -3.77
C LEU A 32 3.08 -7.75 -2.54
N GLU A 33 3.67 -8.17 -1.42
CA GLU A 33 3.01 -8.31 -0.13
C GLU A 33 3.38 -7.20 0.85
N VAL A 34 4.63 -6.73 0.79
CA VAL A 34 5.18 -5.71 1.69
C VAL A 34 5.70 -4.54 0.89
N LEU A 35 5.13 -3.36 1.13
CA LEU A 35 5.58 -2.11 0.53
C LEU A 35 5.99 -1.12 1.62
N LEU A 36 7.30 -0.86 1.72
CA LEU A 36 7.84 0.15 2.62
C LEU A 36 8.24 1.37 1.80
N MET A 37 7.45 2.44 1.90
CA MET A 37 7.61 3.65 1.08
C MET A 37 7.43 4.94 1.87
N SER A 38 7.82 4.93 3.14
CA SER A 38 7.81 6.12 3.99
C SER A 38 8.71 7.23 3.46
N ASN A 39 8.40 8.47 3.84
CA ASN A 39 9.19 9.66 3.47
C ASN A 39 9.35 9.82 1.95
N ASN A 40 8.23 9.68 1.23
CA ASN A 40 8.12 10.01 -0.19
C ASN A 40 7.18 11.22 -0.35
N GLN A 41 6.72 11.50 -1.57
CA GLN A 41 6.02 12.74 -1.90
C GLN A 41 4.63 12.51 -2.49
N VAL A 42 3.99 11.38 -2.16
CA VAL A 42 2.62 11.11 -2.60
C VAL A 42 1.64 11.97 -1.83
N LYS A 43 0.87 12.80 -2.54
CA LYS A 43 0.06 13.88 -1.95
C LYS A 43 -1.44 13.77 -2.19
N ASP A 44 -1.89 12.83 -3.02
CA ASP A 44 -3.29 12.72 -3.41
C ASP A 44 -3.76 11.27 -3.50
N TRP A 45 -5.07 11.10 -3.30
CA TRP A 45 -5.74 9.81 -3.30
C TRP A 45 -5.77 9.12 -4.68
N SER A 46 -5.53 9.87 -5.77
CA SER A 46 -5.53 9.28 -7.11
C SER A 46 -4.29 8.43 -7.34
N GLU A 47 -3.15 8.85 -6.80
CA GLU A 47 -1.93 8.04 -6.79
C GLU A 47 -2.02 6.90 -5.77
N PHE A 48 -2.48 7.17 -4.54
CA PHE A 48 -2.65 6.15 -3.52
C PHE A 48 -3.60 5.02 -3.95
N GLY A 49 -4.69 5.36 -4.64
CA GLY A 49 -5.71 4.40 -5.10
C GLY A 49 -5.15 3.28 -5.97
N LYS A 50 -4.02 3.49 -6.66
CA LYS A 50 -3.34 2.47 -7.48
C LYS A 50 -2.83 1.28 -6.65
N LEU A 51 -2.64 1.46 -5.33
CA LEU A 51 -2.27 0.37 -4.42
C LEU A 51 -3.39 -0.67 -4.27
N ALA A 52 -4.66 -0.31 -4.56
CA ALA A 52 -5.76 -1.26 -4.55
C ALA A 52 -5.67 -2.31 -5.68
N ASP A 53 -4.87 -2.05 -6.73
CA ASP A 53 -4.63 -2.97 -7.84
C ASP A 53 -3.59 -4.07 -7.51
N LEU A 54 -3.07 -4.05 -6.28
CA LEU A 54 -2.09 -5.02 -5.76
C LEU A 54 -2.82 -6.09 -4.94
N PRO A 55 -3.14 -7.25 -5.54
CA PRO A 55 -4.02 -8.23 -4.92
C PRO A 55 -3.44 -8.90 -3.67
N SER A 56 -2.11 -8.90 -3.54
CA SER A 56 -1.36 -9.58 -2.48
C SER A 56 -0.85 -8.63 -1.39
N LEU A 57 -1.09 -7.31 -1.50
CA LEU A 57 -0.54 -6.33 -0.56
C LEU A 57 -1.15 -6.51 0.84
N LYS A 58 -0.30 -6.82 1.82
CA LYS A 58 -0.67 -7.11 3.21
C LYS A 58 -0.08 -6.09 4.18
N GLU A 59 1.10 -5.54 3.89
CA GLU A 59 1.78 -4.57 4.75
C GLU A 59 2.18 -3.32 3.97
N LEU A 60 1.81 -2.16 4.52
CA LEU A 60 2.14 -0.86 3.97
C LEU A 60 2.74 0.02 5.07
N LEU A 61 3.90 0.59 4.77
CA LEU A 61 4.47 1.70 5.53
C LEU A 61 4.49 2.94 4.63
N PHE A 62 3.66 3.92 4.96
CA PHE A 62 3.42 5.13 4.16
C PHE A 62 3.68 6.43 4.92
N VAL A 63 4.03 6.35 6.21
CA VAL A 63 4.38 7.49 7.07
C VAL A 63 5.30 8.51 6.38
N GLY A 64 5.02 9.80 6.56
CA GLY A 64 5.86 10.89 6.04
C GLY A 64 5.66 11.15 4.55
N ASN A 65 4.54 10.70 3.99
CA ASN A 65 4.06 11.18 2.70
C ASN A 65 3.04 12.32 2.95
N PRO A 66 3.01 13.40 2.14
CA PRO A 66 2.10 14.52 2.36
C PRO A 66 0.62 14.14 2.49
N LEU A 67 0.16 13.10 1.78
CA LEU A 67 -1.19 12.58 1.90
C LEU A 67 -1.46 12.00 3.30
N GLU A 68 -0.52 11.21 3.81
CA GLU A 68 -0.64 10.60 5.13
C GLU A 68 -0.58 11.65 6.23
N GLU A 69 0.39 12.57 6.19
CA GLU A 69 0.50 13.63 7.20
C GLU A 69 -0.79 14.47 7.30
N LYS A 70 -1.39 14.80 6.16
CA LYS A 70 -2.65 15.54 6.10
C LYS A 70 -3.79 14.77 6.77
N HIS A 71 -4.00 13.51 6.40
CA HIS A 71 -5.12 12.71 6.91
C HIS A 71 -4.89 12.20 8.34
N SER A 72 -3.62 12.09 8.76
CA SER A 72 -3.26 11.83 10.16
C SER A 72 -3.58 13.05 11.04
N ALA A 73 -3.32 14.27 10.55
CA ALA A 73 -3.73 15.50 11.24
C ALA A 73 -5.25 15.68 11.30
N GLU A 74 -5.98 15.22 10.28
CA GLU A 74 -7.45 15.20 10.23
C GLU A 74 -8.05 14.05 11.06
N GLY A 75 -7.24 13.08 11.47
CA GLY A 75 -7.64 11.93 12.29
C GLY A 75 -8.37 10.82 11.54
N ASP A 76 -8.41 10.87 10.21
CA ASP A 76 -9.16 9.92 9.37
C ASP A 76 -8.26 8.97 8.55
N TRP A 77 -6.92 9.13 8.62
CA TRP A 77 -5.97 8.33 7.82
C TRP A 77 -6.24 6.83 7.83
N ARG A 78 -6.34 6.22 9.01
CA ARG A 78 -6.51 4.77 9.14
C ARG A 78 -7.84 4.30 8.55
N ASP A 79 -8.91 5.04 8.75
CA ASP A 79 -10.25 4.71 8.26
C ASP A 79 -10.31 4.81 6.73
N GLN A 80 -9.72 5.87 6.17
CA GLN A 80 -9.63 6.07 4.72
C GLN A 80 -8.81 4.94 4.05
N VAL A 81 -7.68 4.56 4.65
CA VAL A 81 -6.85 3.45 4.12
C VAL A 81 -7.57 2.12 4.26
N ALA A 82 -8.19 1.84 5.41
CA ALA A 82 -8.92 0.59 5.64
C ALA A 82 -10.08 0.42 4.64
N GLY A 83 -10.78 1.49 4.29
CA GLY A 83 -11.84 1.50 3.29
C GLY A 83 -11.34 1.26 1.85
N LYS A 84 -10.14 1.75 1.51
CA LYS A 84 -9.56 1.62 0.16
C LYS A 84 -8.80 0.31 -0.04
N LEU A 85 -8.03 -0.12 0.96
CA LEU A 85 -7.18 -1.31 0.91
C LEU A 85 -7.75 -2.40 1.81
N LYS A 86 -8.83 -3.04 1.34
CA LYS A 86 -9.60 -4.03 2.12
C LYS A 86 -8.78 -5.22 2.60
N LYS A 87 -7.77 -5.65 1.82
CA LYS A 87 -6.90 -6.81 2.13
C LYS A 87 -5.70 -6.48 3.02
N LEU A 88 -5.46 -5.21 3.32
CA LEU A 88 -4.27 -4.76 4.04
C LEU A 88 -4.34 -5.21 5.52
N LYS A 89 -3.37 -5.99 5.98
CA LYS A 89 -3.32 -6.53 7.36
C LYS A 89 -2.58 -5.63 8.33
N LYS A 90 -1.61 -4.84 7.85
CA LYS A 90 -0.79 -3.95 8.69
C LYS A 90 -0.54 -2.62 7.99
N LEU A 91 -0.79 -1.54 8.71
CA LEU A 91 -0.62 -0.16 8.26
C LEU A 91 0.25 0.58 9.27
N ASP A 92 1.38 1.10 8.79
CA ASP A 92 2.30 1.96 9.54
C ASP A 92 2.75 1.34 10.87
N GLY A 93 3.07 0.04 10.83
CA GLY A 93 3.51 -0.72 12.00
C GLY A 93 2.36 -1.29 12.85
N VAL A 94 1.12 -0.87 12.62
CA VAL A 94 -0.04 -1.23 13.45
C VAL A 94 -0.98 -2.17 12.69
N PRO A 95 -1.37 -3.32 13.27
CA PRO A 95 -2.38 -4.21 12.68
C PRO A 95 -3.67 -3.47 12.34
N VAL A 96 -4.25 -3.79 11.19
CA VAL A 96 -5.59 -3.29 10.81
C VAL A 96 -6.60 -4.33 11.28
N VAL A 97 -7.20 -4.07 12.45
CA VAL A 97 -8.26 -4.91 13.00
C VAL A 97 -9.53 -4.67 12.19
N ARG A 98 -10.11 -5.75 11.69
CA ARG A 98 -11.45 -5.76 11.09
C ARG A 98 -12.24 -6.86 11.80
N GLU A 99 -13.54 -6.66 11.96
CA GLU A 99 -14.42 -7.78 12.28
C GLU A 99 -14.29 -8.78 11.13
N GLU A 100 -13.90 -10.01 11.45
CA GLU A 100 -13.59 -11.04 10.46
C GLU A 100 -14.83 -11.29 9.58
N GLU A 101 -14.79 -10.84 8.32
CA GLU A 101 -15.49 -11.57 7.27
C GLU A 101 -14.60 -12.79 7.02
N GLU A 102 -15.11 -13.97 7.39
CA GLU A 102 -14.46 -15.27 7.18
C GLU A 102 -13.75 -15.25 5.81
N ASP A 103 -12.42 -15.42 5.80
CA ASP A 103 -11.67 -15.64 4.58
C ASP A 103 -12.26 -16.91 3.93
N GLU A 104 -13.22 -16.75 3.01
CA GLU A 104 -13.57 -17.76 2.02
C GLU A 104 -12.33 -17.96 1.14
N GLN A 105 -11.46 -18.85 1.60
CA GLN A 105 -10.52 -19.58 0.77
C GLN A 105 -10.92 -21.07 0.81
N GLU A 106 -12.06 -21.37 0.18
CA GLU A 106 -12.27 -22.66 -0.46
C GLU A 106 -12.02 -22.51 -1.96
N ALA A 107 -11.04 -23.29 -2.46
CA ALA A 107 -10.83 -23.84 -3.81
C ALA A 107 -9.39 -23.70 -4.31
#